data_AF-A0A6B3HHS3-F1
#
_entry.id   AF-A0A6B3HHS3-F1
#
_cell.length_a   1.000
_cell.length_b   1.000
_cell.length_c   1.000
_cell.angle_alpha   90.00
_cell.angle_beta   90.00
_cell.angle_gamma   90.00
#
_symmetry.space_group_name_H-M   'P 1'
#
loop_
_entity.id
_entity.type
_entity.pdbx_description
1 polymer ?
#
loop_
_entity_poly.entity_id
_entity_poly.type
_entity_poly.pdbx_seq_one_letter_code
_entity_poly.pdbx_strand_id
1 'polypeptide(L)'
;LFVLDGSGRRAGVDFRFNAWGGKHAPFDSDDRVSALLLDHLAVERIPSDMILEGGAVTVDGEGTLITTEQCLLHPNRNPGMSRQDIEAELKARLGVTKVIWLPYGGL
;
A
#
# COMPACT_ATOMS: atom_id res chain seq x y z
N LEU A 1 0.78 6.58 -0.63
CA LEU A 1 2.15 6.50 -1.21
C LEU A 1 2.22 7.37 -2.45
N PHE A 2 3.22 8.23 -2.62
CA PHE A 2 3.39 8.98 -3.87
C PHE A 2 4.00 8.09 -4.96
N VAL A 3 3.52 8.27 -6.20
CA VAL A 3 4.01 7.60 -7.40
C VAL A 3 4.24 8.63 -8.50
N LEU A 4 5.10 8.30 -9.46
CA LEU A 4 5.37 9.11 -10.65
C LEU A 4 5.01 8.31 -11.90
N ASP A 5 4.43 8.96 -12.90
CA ASP A 5 4.28 8.39 -14.23
C ASP A 5 5.57 8.56 -15.07
N GLY A 6 5.58 8.03 -16.29
CA GLY A 6 6.72 8.12 -17.20
C GLY A 6 7.08 9.56 -17.65
N SER A 7 6.21 10.54 -17.39
CA SER A 7 6.46 11.96 -17.65
C SER A 7 6.93 12.72 -16.39
N GLY A 8 7.03 12.04 -15.24
CA GLY A 8 7.35 12.65 -13.95
C GLY A 8 6.14 13.30 -13.26
N ARG A 9 4.92 13.11 -13.77
CA ARG A 9 3.71 13.59 -13.12
C ARG A 9 3.47 12.80 -11.84
N ARG A 10 3.18 13.51 -10.75
CA ARG A 10 2.95 12.91 -9.44
C ARG A 10 1.48 12.60 -9.19
N ALA A 11 1.22 11.42 -8.64
CA ALA A 11 -0.06 11.03 -8.05
C ALA A 11 0.19 10.42 -6.65
N GLY A 12 -0.87 10.27 -5.87
CA GLY A 12 -0.86 9.58 -4.60
C GLY A 12 -1.79 8.38 -4.61
N VAL A 13 -1.24 7.20 -4.33
CA VAL A 13 -2.03 6.00 -4.06
C VAL A 13 -2.52 6.05 -2.61
N ASP A 14 -3.82 6.00 -2.44
CA ASP A 14 -4.53 6.02 -1.17
C ASP A 14 -5.02 4.60 -0.83
N PHE A 15 -4.18 3.85 -0.12
CA PHE A 15 -4.53 2.55 0.44
C PHE A 15 -5.29 2.74 1.75
N ARG A 16 -6.15 1.78 2.08
CA ARG A 16 -6.86 1.75 3.36
C ARG A 16 -5.90 1.52 4.52
N PHE A 17 -6.24 2.08 5.67
CA PHE A 17 -5.54 1.85 6.93
C PHE A 17 -6.50 1.23 7.95
N ASN A 18 -6.02 0.24 8.71
CA ASN A 18 -6.82 -0.40 9.75
C ASN A 18 -6.09 -0.55 11.08
N ALA A 19 -5.10 0.31 11.37
CA ALA A 19 -4.27 0.22 12.58
C ALA A 19 -3.57 -1.14 12.73
N TRP A 20 -2.85 -1.58 11.69
CA TRP A 20 -2.04 -2.81 11.67
C TRP A 20 -2.85 -4.06 12.03
N GLY A 21 -4.05 -4.17 11.48
CA GLY A 21 -4.95 -5.29 11.72
C GLY A 21 -5.85 -5.11 12.95
N GLY A 22 -6.28 -3.88 13.23
CA GLY A 22 -7.20 -3.55 14.32
C GLY A 22 -6.56 -3.52 15.70
N LYS A 23 -5.23 -3.29 15.79
CA LYS A 23 -4.53 -3.23 17.09
C LYS A 23 -4.93 -2.01 17.92
N HIS A 24 -5.36 -0.94 17.26
CA HIS A 24 -5.81 0.29 17.88
C HIS A 24 -7.17 0.69 17.34
N ALA A 25 -7.94 1.45 18.13
CA ALA A 25 -9.20 2.02 17.73
C ALA A 25 -9.48 3.30 18.57
N PRO A 26 -10.22 4.28 18.02
CA PRO A 26 -10.62 4.38 16.62
C PRO A 26 -9.45 4.76 15.70
N PHE A 27 -9.54 4.45 14.40
CA PHE A 27 -8.50 4.75 13.40
C PHE A 27 -9.06 5.43 12.14
N ASP A 28 -10.34 5.82 12.14
CA ASP A 28 -11.02 6.44 11.00
C ASP A 28 -10.35 7.76 10.58
N SER A 29 -9.80 8.50 11.53
CA SER A 29 -9.08 9.74 11.24
C SER A 29 -7.74 9.46 10.56
N ASP A 30 -7.01 8.43 10.98
CA ASP A 30 -5.74 8.01 10.37
C ASP A 30 -5.95 7.54 8.93
N ASP A 31 -7.00 6.75 8.70
CA ASP A 31 -7.37 6.23 7.38
C ASP A 31 -7.82 7.33 6.39
N ARG A 32 -8.19 8.51 6.88
CA ARG A 32 -8.52 9.67 6.05
C ARG A 32 -7.32 10.56 5.71
N VAL A 33 -6.19 10.40 6.38
CA VAL A 33 -5.03 11.31 6.26
C VAL A 33 -4.54 11.39 4.82
N SER A 34 -4.37 10.26 4.14
CA SER A 34 -3.91 10.21 2.75
C SER A 34 -4.82 11.02 1.81
N ALA A 35 -6.14 10.81 1.89
CA ALA A 35 -7.10 11.53 1.05
C ALA A 35 -7.09 13.04 1.34
N LEU A 36 -7.07 13.44 2.62
CA LEU A 36 -7.03 14.85 3.03
C LEU A 36 -5.73 15.54 2.59
N LEU A 37 -4.59 14.86 2.72
CA LEU A 37 -3.29 15.38 2.32
C LEU A 37 -3.21 15.58 0.80
N LEU A 38 -3.70 14.61 0.01
CA LEU A 38 -3.66 14.69 -1.45
C LEU A 38 -4.55 15.82 -1.98
N ASP A 39 -5.75 16.00 -1.39
CA ASP A 39 -6.64 17.12 -1.70
C ASP A 39 -5.96 18.46 -1.37
N HIS A 40 -5.40 18.59 -0.16
CA HIS A 40 -4.69 19.80 0.25
C HIS A 40 -3.51 20.17 -0.66
N LEU A 41 -2.78 19.17 -1.16
CA LEU A 41 -1.64 19.35 -2.06
C LEU A 41 -2.04 19.51 -3.53
N ALA A 42 -3.34 19.41 -3.86
CA ALA A 42 -3.83 19.34 -5.24
C ALA A 42 -3.13 18.27 -6.09
N VAL A 43 -2.84 17.11 -5.48
CA VAL A 43 -2.23 15.95 -6.14
C VAL A 43 -3.31 14.93 -6.49
N GLU A 44 -3.24 14.36 -7.68
CA GLU A 44 -4.17 13.32 -8.13
C GLU A 44 -4.20 12.13 -7.15
N ARG A 45 -5.40 11.72 -6.74
CA ARG A 45 -5.63 10.61 -5.82
C ARG A 45 -6.05 9.36 -6.58
N ILE A 46 -5.36 8.25 -6.31
CA ILE A 46 -5.66 6.92 -6.84
C ILE A 46 -6.10 6.04 -5.65
N PRO A 47 -7.40 5.81 -5.43
CA PRO A 47 -7.87 4.99 -4.31
C PRO A 47 -7.61 3.50 -4.54
N SER A 48 -7.38 2.77 -3.46
CA SER A 48 -7.33 1.31 -3.40
C SER A 48 -8.03 0.81 -2.13
N ASP A 49 -8.87 -0.21 -2.27
CA ASP A 49 -9.53 -0.85 -1.13
C ASP A 49 -8.59 -1.77 -0.33
N MET A 50 -7.40 -2.07 -0.88
CA MET A 50 -6.39 -2.88 -0.19
C MET A 50 -5.84 -2.14 1.02
N ILE A 51 -5.76 -2.85 2.14
CA ILE A 51 -5.09 -2.39 3.35
C ILE A 51 -3.59 -2.59 3.19
N LEU A 52 -2.85 -1.47 3.23
CA LEU A 52 -1.39 -1.45 3.13
C LEU A 52 -0.83 -0.26 3.88
N GLU A 53 0.05 -0.52 4.83
CA GLU A 53 0.86 0.52 5.47
C GLU A 53 2.18 0.70 4.72
N GLY A 54 2.60 1.95 4.50
CA GLY A 54 3.81 2.24 3.70
C GLY A 54 5.08 1.58 4.23
N GLY A 55 5.18 1.37 5.55
CA GLY A 55 6.31 0.66 6.17
C GLY A 55 6.34 -0.85 5.95
N ALA A 56 5.29 -1.44 5.36
CA ALA A 56 5.24 -2.88 5.05
C ALA A 56 5.93 -3.23 3.73
N VAL A 57 6.32 -2.24 2.92
CA VAL A 57 6.94 -2.44 1.62
C VAL A 57 8.17 -1.56 1.45
N THR A 58 9.09 -1.99 0.60
CA THR A 58 10.18 -1.15 0.09
C THR A 58 10.36 -1.39 -1.40
N VAL A 59 10.77 -0.37 -2.14
CA VAL A 59 10.94 -0.42 -3.60
C VAL A 59 12.33 0.05 -3.99
N ASP A 60 12.87 -0.50 -5.08
CA ASP A 60 14.17 -0.11 -5.64
C ASP A 60 14.09 1.08 -6.62
N GLY A 61 12.89 1.40 -7.11
CA GLY A 61 12.66 2.40 -8.15
C GLY A 61 12.88 1.90 -9.58
N GLU A 62 13.26 0.63 -9.75
CA GLU A 62 13.54 -0.03 -11.04
C GLU A 62 12.54 -1.17 -11.34
N GLY A 63 11.49 -1.28 -10.52
CA GLY A 63 10.38 -2.20 -10.74
C GLY A 63 10.34 -3.40 -9.80
N THR A 64 11.17 -3.43 -8.75
CA THR A 64 11.12 -4.45 -7.70
C THR A 64 10.55 -3.89 -6.41
N LEU A 65 9.63 -4.65 -5.81
CA LEU A 65 9.12 -4.43 -4.45
C LEU A 65 9.53 -5.59 -3.55
N ILE A 66 9.99 -5.29 -2.33
CA ILE A 66 10.19 -6.28 -1.27
C ILE A 66 9.12 -6.07 -0.19
N THR A 67 8.52 -7.17 0.26
CA THR A 67 7.53 -7.21 1.34
C THR A 67 7.68 -8.52 2.13
N THR A 68 6.87 -8.73 3.15
CA THR A 68 6.84 -9.97 3.95
C THR A 68 5.49 -10.67 3.85
N GLU A 69 5.53 -12.00 3.76
CA GLU A 69 4.33 -12.86 3.75
C GLU A 69 3.56 -12.71 5.07
N GLN A 70 4.28 -12.76 6.19
CA GLN A 70 3.72 -12.58 7.53
C GLN A 70 2.92 -11.28 7.70
N CYS A 71 3.22 -10.21 6.95
CA CYS A 71 2.51 -8.95 7.03
C CYS A 71 1.31 -8.91 6.08
N LEU A 72 1.54 -8.93 4.76
CA LEU A 72 0.47 -8.65 3.78
C LEU A 72 -0.50 -9.82 3.59
N LEU A 73 -0.07 -11.06 3.83
CA LEU A 73 -0.93 -12.24 3.76
C LEU A 73 -1.64 -12.54 5.09
N HIS A 74 -1.42 -11.72 6.11
CA HIS A 74 -2.09 -11.93 7.39
C HIS A 74 -3.61 -11.72 7.23
N PRO A 75 -4.47 -12.61 7.76
CA PRO A 75 -5.92 -12.56 7.55
C PRO A 75 -6.60 -11.26 8.02
N ASN A 76 -5.98 -10.53 8.95
CA ASN A 76 -6.49 -9.24 9.44
C ASN A 76 -6.12 -8.03 8.57
N ARG A 77 -5.37 -8.22 7.48
CA ARG A 77 -5.07 -7.16 6.53
C ARG A 77 -6.09 -7.16 5.41
N ASN A 78 -6.04 -8.14 4.53
CA ASN A 78 -6.84 -8.17 3.30
C ASN A 78 -7.69 -9.44 3.22
N PRO A 79 -8.73 -9.58 4.09
CA PRO A 79 -9.57 -10.77 4.09
C PRO A 79 -10.24 -10.95 2.73
N GLY A 80 -10.07 -12.13 2.13
CA GLY A 80 -10.62 -12.45 0.82
C GLY A 80 -9.71 -12.15 -0.38
N MET A 81 -8.56 -11.49 -0.19
CA MET A 81 -7.56 -11.36 -1.24
C MET A 81 -6.55 -12.50 -1.18
N SER A 82 -6.31 -13.14 -2.32
CA SER A 82 -5.20 -14.08 -2.47
C SER A 82 -3.87 -13.34 -2.59
N ARG A 83 -2.75 -14.09 -2.49
CA ARG A 83 -1.42 -13.54 -2.79
C ARG A 83 -1.36 -12.94 -4.19
N GLN A 84 -2.00 -13.59 -5.17
CA GLN A 84 -2.03 -13.14 -6.55
C GLN A 84 -2.81 -11.82 -6.69
N ASP A 85 -3.91 -11.66 -5.95
CA ASP A 85 -4.68 -10.42 -5.95
C ASP A 85 -3.88 -9.26 -5.34
N ILE A 86 -3.19 -9.52 -4.23
CA ILE A 86 -2.30 -8.54 -3.60
C ILE A 86 -1.16 -8.15 -4.53
N GLU A 87 -0.49 -9.12 -5.18
CA GLU A 87 0.55 -8.83 -6.16
C GLU A 87 0.03 -8.03 -7.35
N ALA A 88 -1.16 -8.35 -7.86
CA ALA A 88 -1.77 -7.63 -8.97
C ALA A 88 -2.05 -6.16 -8.60
N GLU A 89 -2.61 -5.92 -7.41
CA GLU A 89 -2.88 -4.56 -6.93
C GLU A 89 -1.57 -3.77 -6.70
N LEU A 90 -0.56 -4.39 -6.09
CA LEU A 90 0.76 -3.76 -5.92
C LEU A 90 1.37 -3.34 -7.27
N LYS A 91 1.33 -4.21 -8.27
CA LYS A 91 1.84 -3.91 -9.63
C LYS A 91 1.02 -2.79 -10.29
N ALA A 92 -0.32 -2.87 -10.20
CA ALA A 92 -1.21 -1.90 -10.81
C ALA A 92 -1.09 -0.50 -10.18
N ARG A 93 -0.86 -0.41 -8.87
CA ARG A 93 -0.80 0.89 -8.17
C ARG A 93 0.59 1.48 -8.06
N LEU A 94 1.63 0.64 -7.93
CA LEU A 94 3.00 1.09 -7.67
C LEU A 94 3.91 1.00 -8.89
N GLY A 95 3.43 0.46 -10.02
CA GLY A 95 4.21 0.37 -11.26
C GLY A 95 5.36 -0.65 -11.20
N VAL A 96 5.41 -1.48 -10.17
CA VAL A 96 6.40 -2.56 -10.04
C VAL A 96 6.03 -3.73 -10.94
N THR A 97 7.02 -4.53 -11.32
CA THR A 97 6.83 -5.74 -12.15
C THR A 97 7.18 -7.01 -11.39
N LYS A 98 8.04 -6.90 -10.37
CA LYS A 98 8.50 -8.00 -9.52
C LYS A 98 8.19 -7.74 -8.06
N VAL A 99 7.63 -8.73 -7.38
CA VAL A 99 7.42 -8.72 -5.92
C VAL A 99 8.27 -9.84 -5.31
N ILE A 100 9.14 -9.47 -4.38
CA ILE A 100 9.94 -10.39 -3.58
C ILE A 100 9.28 -10.50 -2.21
N TRP A 101 8.99 -11.74 -1.82
CA TRP A 101 8.34 -12.05 -0.57
C TRP A 101 9.32 -12.71 0.39
N LEU A 102 9.62 -12.01 1.48
CA LEU A 102 10.32 -12.61 2.60
C LEU A 102 9.31 -13.37 3.48
N PRO A 103 9.64 -14.57 3.98
CA PRO A 103 8.68 -15.37 4.73
C PRO A 103 8.28 -14.70 6.06
N TYR A 104 9.25 -14.06 6.73
CA TYR A 104 9.08 -13.48 8.07
C TYR A 104 9.56 -12.03 8.11
N GLY A 105 9.02 -11.30 9.09
CA GLY A 105 9.46 -9.96 9.45
C GLY A 105 8.76 -9.51 10.72
N GLY A 106 9.43 -8.68 11.51
CA GLY A 106 8.88 -8.09 12.73
C GLY A 106 8.99 -6.57 12.69
N LEU A 107 7.99 -5.91 13.28
CA LEU A 107 8.13 -4.58 13.88
C LEU A 107 8.17 -4.78 15.39
#